data_AF-A0A9E0BC25-F1
#
_entry.id   AF-A0A9E0BC25-F1
#
_cell.length_a   1.000
_cell.length_b   1.000
_cell.length_c   1.000
_cell.angle_alpha   90.00
_cell.angle_beta   90.00
_cell.angle_gamma   90.00
#
_symmetry.space_group_name_H-M   'P 1'
#
loop_
_entity.id
_entity.type
_entity.pdbx_description
1 polymer ?
#
loop_
_entity_poly.entity_id
_entity_poly.type
_entity_poly.pdbx_seq_one_letter_code
_entity_poly.pdbx_strand_id
1 'polypeptide(L)'
;MNTYKMVLNEDTRVLIYGNSIKVVRIRIDEINYISCANRIIMIHTNNASDRFYGKMKDVYNLLGKYGFEYINESEIVNCMNVSSMTVNSIILREGTELICSKKFKQKFRNLMWN
;
A
#
# COMPACT_ATOMS: atom_id res chain seq x y z
N MET A 1 6.78 22.92 11.75
CA MET A 1 5.84 21.86 11.29
C MET A 1 6.44 20.52 11.70
N ASN A 2 5.71 19.67 12.42
CA ASN A 2 6.20 18.34 12.77
C ASN A 2 6.31 17.50 11.49
N THR A 3 7.51 17.39 10.94
CA THR A 3 7.76 16.62 9.72
C THR A 3 7.54 15.14 9.99
N TYR A 4 6.58 14.55 9.29
CA TYR A 4 6.43 13.10 9.27
C TYR A 4 7.62 12.47 8.55
N LYS A 5 8.19 11.43 9.16
CA LYS A 5 9.24 10.60 8.57
C LYS A 5 8.69 9.21 8.34
N MET A 6 9.22 8.54 7.32
CA MET A 6 8.88 7.17 6.98
C MET A 6 10.16 6.47 6.53
N VAL A 7 10.39 5.28 7.06
CA VAL A 7 11.55 4.43 6.75
C VAL A 7 11.13 2.97 6.80
N LEU A 8 11.73 2.16 5.95
CA LEU A 8 11.56 0.71 5.99
C LEU A 8 12.82 0.08 6.61
N ASN A 9 12.63 -0.74 7.64
CA ASN A 9 13.67 -1.68 8.05
C ASN A 9 13.57 -2.89 7.13
N GLU A 10 14.54 -3.04 6.22
CA GLU A 10 14.48 -4.08 5.18
C GLU A 10 14.65 -5.49 5.74
N ASP A 11 15.48 -5.67 6.77
CA ASP A 11 15.76 -6.99 7.37
C ASP A 11 14.52 -7.57 8.05
N THR A 12 13.78 -6.73 8.77
CA THR A 12 12.57 -7.11 9.53
C THR A 12 11.28 -6.90 8.75
N ARG A 13 11.33 -6.29 7.57
CA ARG A 13 10.17 -5.91 6.75
C ARG A 13 9.15 -5.06 7.52
N VAL A 14 9.64 -4.18 8.40
CA VAL A 14 8.82 -3.27 9.21
C VAL A 14 8.87 -1.85 8.65
N LEU A 15 7.72 -1.34 8.22
CA LEU A 15 7.54 0.07 7.89
C LEU A 15 7.35 0.87 9.19
N ILE A 16 8.19 1.88 9.36
CA ILE A 16 8.19 2.77 10.51
C ILE A 16 7.84 4.17 10.02
N TYR A 17 6.78 4.76 10.56
CA TYR A 17 6.38 6.12 10.20
C TYR A 17 5.84 6.87 11.41
N GLY A 18 5.96 8.18 11.37
CA GLY A 18 5.53 9.01 12.49
C GLY A 18 6.22 10.36 12.56
N ASN A 19 6.02 11.03 13.69
CA ASN A 19 6.65 12.30 14.04
C ASN A 19 7.15 12.23 15.50
N SER A 20 7.48 13.37 16.09
CA SER A 20 7.96 13.46 17.48
C SER A 20 6.94 13.04 18.55
N ILE A 21 5.65 12.94 18.21
CA ILE A 21 4.55 12.65 19.14
C ILE A 21 4.11 11.18 19.03
N LYS A 22 4.05 10.66 17.80
CA LYS A 22 3.58 9.29 17.52
C LYS A 22 4.53 8.61 16.55
N VAL A 23 4.95 7.40 16.88
CA VAL A 23 5.70 6.49 15.99
C VAL A 23 4.92 5.19 15.88
N VAL A 24 4.66 4.76 14.64
CA VAL A 24 3.97 3.52 14.32
C VAL A 24 4.93 2.59 13.61
N ARG A 25 4.77 1.29 13.90
CA ARG A 25 5.54 0.19 13.31
C ARG A 25 4.55 -0.84 12.82
N ILE A 26 4.66 -1.21 11.55
CA ILE A 26 3.79 -2.20 10.93
C ILE A 26 4.62 -3.11 10.04
N ARG A 27 4.39 -4.42 10.12
CA ARG A 27 5.00 -5.33 9.13
C ARG A 27 4.30 -5.13 7.80
N ILE A 28 5.06 -5.07 6.71
CA ILE A 28 4.48 -4.79 5.39
C ILE A 28 3.53 -5.90 4.91
N ASP A 29 3.66 -7.12 5.44
CA ASP A 29 2.74 -8.23 5.15
C ASP A 29 1.33 -8.04 5.77
N GLU A 30 1.20 -7.21 6.80
CA GLU A 30 -0.08 -6.82 7.41
C GLU A 30 -0.81 -5.72 6.61
N ILE A 31 -0.13 -5.07 5.65
CA ILE A 31 -0.71 -4.00 4.85
C ILE A 31 -1.45 -4.61 3.64
N ASN A 32 -2.73 -4.26 3.51
CA ASN A 32 -3.58 -4.66 2.38
C ASN A 32 -3.40 -3.71 1.21
N TYR A 33 -3.58 -2.41 1.45
CA TYR A 33 -3.40 -1.36 0.47
C TYR A 33 -3.16 -0.01 1.16
N ILE A 34 -2.71 0.95 0.38
CA ILE A 34 -2.41 2.30 0.80
C ILE A 34 -3.13 3.25 -0.13
N SER A 35 -3.78 4.27 0.42
CA SER A 35 -4.53 5.27 -0.35
C SER A 35 -4.10 6.68 0.04
N CYS A 36 -4.33 7.66 -0.84
CA CYS A 36 -4.01 9.05 -0.59
C CYS A 36 -5.18 9.95 -0.95
N ALA A 37 -5.56 10.81 -0.01
CA ALA A 37 -6.49 11.91 -0.24
C ALA A 37 -5.89 13.18 0.39
N ASN A 38 -5.82 14.29 -0.37
CA ASN A 38 -5.33 15.59 0.14
C ASN A 38 -3.96 15.52 0.85
N ARG A 39 -3.00 14.74 0.30
CA ARG A 39 -1.66 14.47 0.88
C ARG A 39 -1.66 13.73 2.23
N ILE A 40 -2.79 13.15 2.60
CA ILE A 40 -2.92 12.24 3.73
C ILE A 40 -2.82 10.83 3.18
N ILE A 41 -1.74 10.13 3.53
CA ILE A 41 -1.56 8.71 3.29
C ILE A 41 -2.37 7.94 4.34
N MET A 42 -3.14 6.97 3.90
CA MET A 42 -3.88 6.04 4.74
C MET A 42 -3.37 4.63 4.48
N ILE A 43 -2.92 3.94 5.54
CA ILE A 43 -2.52 2.54 5.51
C ILE A 43 -3.71 1.72 5.99
N HIS A 44 -4.12 0.74 5.19
CA HIS A 44 -5.23 -0.16 5.50
C HIS A 44 -4.72 -1.57 5.78
N THR A 45 -5.16 -2.12 6.91
CA THR A 45 -4.87 -3.48 7.36
C THR A 45 -6.17 -4.19 7.68
N ASN A 46 -6.12 -5.47 8.01
CA ASN A 46 -7.32 -6.20 8.45
C ASN A 46 -7.93 -5.67 9.76
N ASN A 47 -7.10 -5.12 10.65
CA ASN A 47 -7.52 -4.80 12.02
C ASN A 47 -7.79 -3.30 12.23
N ALA A 48 -7.12 -2.44 11.48
CA ALA A 48 -7.19 -1.00 11.63
C ALA A 48 -6.66 -0.27 10.39
N SER A 49 -7.00 1.01 10.29
CA SER A 49 -6.32 1.94 9.40
C SER A 49 -5.64 3.04 10.19
N ASP A 50 -4.48 3.49 9.72
CA ASP A 50 -3.80 4.66 10.28
C ASP A 50 -3.44 5.66 9.17
N ARG A 51 -3.23 6.92 9.55
CA ARG A 51 -3.01 8.01 8.60
C ARG A 51 -1.90 8.95 8.99
N PHE A 52 -1.20 9.47 7.99
CA PHE A 52 -0.14 10.45 8.16
C PHE A 52 0.01 11.35 6.93
N TYR A 53 0.64 12.52 7.10
CA TYR A 53 0.95 13.41 5.98
C TYR A 53 2.16 12.87 5.20
N GLY A 54 2.03 12.76 3.88
CA GLY A 54 3.11 12.22 3.05
C GLY A 54 2.83 12.32 1.56
N LYS A 55 3.74 11.76 0.76
CA LYS A 55 3.60 11.63 -0.69
C LYS A 55 3.54 10.17 -1.07
N MET A 56 2.62 9.83 -1.98
CA MET A 56 2.44 8.45 -2.42
C MET A 56 3.69 7.88 -3.11
N LYS A 57 4.44 8.74 -3.82
CA LYS A 57 5.72 8.35 -4.45
C LYS A 57 6.74 7.84 -3.42
N ASP A 58 6.82 8.47 -2.25
CA ASP A 58 7.77 8.08 -1.21
C ASP A 58 7.40 6.72 -0.61
N VAL A 59 6.09 6.45 -0.47
CA VAL A 59 5.57 5.13 -0.08
C VAL A 59 5.98 4.08 -1.12
N TYR A 60 5.71 4.33 -2.40
CA TYR A 60 6.02 3.39 -3.47
C TYR A 60 7.52 3.10 -3.59
N ASN A 61 8.37 4.11 -3.42
CA ASN A 61 9.83 3.92 -3.44
C ASN A 61 10.31 2.94 -2.35
N LEU A 62 9.67 2.93 -1.17
CA LEU A 62 10.00 2.00 -0.10
C LEU A 62 9.40 0.62 -0.33
N LEU A 63 8.16 0.55 -0.81
CA LEU A 63 7.38 -0.69 -0.79
C LEU A 63 7.35 -1.44 -2.13
N GLY A 64 7.61 -0.78 -3.26
CA GLY A 64 7.38 -1.32 -4.60
C GLY A 64 8.13 -2.63 -4.88
N LYS A 65 9.38 -2.75 -4.39
CA LYS A 65 10.18 -3.97 -4.52
C LYS A 65 9.66 -5.16 -3.68
N TYR A 66 8.63 -4.96 -2.86
CA TYR A 66 8.02 -5.98 -2.01
C TYR A 66 6.62 -6.37 -2.49
N GLY A 67 6.33 -6.20 -3.77
CA GLY A 67 5.04 -6.57 -4.36
C GLY A 67 3.94 -5.54 -4.15
N PHE A 68 4.29 -4.30 -3.80
CA PHE A 68 3.33 -3.20 -3.75
C PHE A 68 3.25 -2.49 -5.09
N GLU A 69 2.04 -2.29 -5.61
CA GLU A 69 1.84 -1.77 -6.95
C GLU A 69 0.74 -0.72 -7.05
N TYR A 70 0.98 0.32 -7.83
CA TYR A 70 -0.04 1.31 -8.14
C TYR A 70 -1.18 0.67 -8.94
N ILE A 71 -2.40 0.81 -8.43
CA ILE A 71 -3.61 0.36 -9.13
C ILE A 71 -4.29 1.49 -9.91
N ASN A 72 -4.12 2.72 -9.41
CA ASN A 72 -4.54 4.02 -9.97
C ASN A 72 -3.63 5.14 -9.41
N GLU A 73 -3.94 6.42 -9.63
CA GLU A 73 -3.12 7.54 -9.17
C GLU A 73 -3.08 7.76 -7.65
N SER A 74 -4.07 7.23 -6.91
CA SER A 74 -4.25 7.49 -5.47
C SER A 74 -4.07 6.26 -4.61
N GLU A 75 -3.85 5.07 -5.18
CA GLU A 75 -3.83 3.81 -4.44
C GLU A 75 -2.68 2.87 -4.87
N ILE A 76 -2.05 2.24 -3.87
CA ILE A 76 -1.05 1.20 -4.00
C ILE A 76 -1.56 -0.04 -3.28
N VAL A 77 -1.63 -1.18 -3.97
CA VAL A 77 -2.07 -2.45 -3.39
C VAL A 77 -0.88 -3.35 -3.05
N ASN A 78 -0.97 -4.12 -1.97
CA ASN A 78 -0.13 -5.29 -1.78
C ASN A 78 -0.64 -6.43 -2.68
N CYS A 79 0.08 -6.72 -3.77
CA CYS A 79 -0.29 -7.75 -4.74
C CYS A 79 -0.44 -9.14 -4.10
N MET A 80 0.27 -9.42 -3.02
CA MET A 80 0.18 -10.70 -2.31
C MET A 80 -1.17 -10.91 -1.62
N ASN A 81 -1.91 -9.82 -1.35
CA ASN A 81 -3.22 -9.87 -0.71
C ASN A 81 -4.39 -9.80 -1.68
N VAL A 82 -4.12 -9.83 -2.99
CA VAL A 82 -5.16 -9.93 -4.02
C VAL A 82 -5.65 -11.36 -4.09
N SER A 83 -6.97 -11.55 -3.92
CA SER A 83 -7.63 -12.85 -4.00
C SER A 83 -8.14 -13.15 -5.41
N SER A 84 -8.71 -12.17 -6.08
CA SER A 84 -9.30 -12.35 -7.41
C SER A 84 -9.38 -11.04 -8.18
N MET A 85 -9.74 -11.13 -9.46
CA MET A 85 -9.86 -9.99 -10.36
C MET A 85 -11.17 -10.07 -11.13
N THR A 86 -11.90 -8.95 -11.19
CA THR A 86 -13.14 -8.83 -11.97
C THR A 86 -12.85 -8.16 -13.33
N VAL A 87 -13.87 -7.64 -14.03
CA VAL A 87 -13.68 -6.83 -15.24
C VAL A 87 -12.98 -5.50 -14.93
N ASN A 88 -13.36 -4.79 -13.85
CA ASN A 88 -12.89 -3.42 -13.56
C ASN A 88 -12.16 -3.25 -12.21
N SER A 89 -12.15 -4.29 -11.38
CA SER A 89 -11.55 -4.23 -10.04
C SER A 89 -10.69 -5.45 -9.74
N ILE A 90 -10.04 -5.40 -8.59
CA ILE A 90 -9.48 -6.53 -7.85
C ILE A 90 -10.21 -6.68 -6.51
N ILE A 91 -10.24 -7.90 -5.99
CA ILE A 91 -10.80 -8.20 -4.67
C ILE A 91 -9.66 -8.66 -3.77
N LEU A 92 -9.49 -8.00 -2.61
CA LEU A 92 -8.51 -8.39 -1.60
C LEU A 92 -9.04 -9.57 -0.77
N ARG A 93 -8.12 -10.30 -0.13
CA ARG A 93 -8.47 -11.47 0.70
C ARG A 93 -9.47 -11.17 1.83
N GLU A 94 -9.49 -9.96 2.36
CA GLU A 94 -10.45 -9.55 3.39
C GLU A 94 -11.82 -9.12 2.84
N GLY A 95 -11.94 -8.94 1.52
CA GLY A 95 -13.20 -8.62 0.84
C GLY A 95 -13.24 -7.24 0.19
N THR A 96 -12.36 -6.30 0.55
CA THR A 96 -12.31 -4.98 -0.10
C THR A 96 -12.12 -5.09 -1.62
N GLU A 97 -12.97 -4.39 -2.35
CA GLU A 97 -12.90 -4.25 -3.79
C GLU A 97 -12.23 -2.92 -4.17
N LEU A 98 -11.19 -2.97 -5.00
CA LEU A 98 -10.47 -1.78 -5.48
C LEU A 98 -10.56 -1.66 -7.00
N ILE A 99 -11.05 -0.51 -7.48
CA ILE A 99 -11.12 -0.20 -8.92
C ILE A 99 -9.70 0.03 -9.44
N CYS A 100 -9.34 -0.64 -10.53
CA CYS A 100 -7.99 -0.59 -11.05
C CYS A 100 -7.95 -0.43 -12.56
N SER A 101 -6.87 0.22 -13.03
CA SER A 101 -6.67 0.46 -14.45
C SER A 101 -6.42 -0.84 -15.23
N LYS A 102 -6.77 -0.86 -16.52
CA LYS A 102 -6.41 -1.97 -17.44
C LYS A 102 -4.89 -2.22 -17.45
N LYS A 103 -4.09 -1.16 -17.33
CA LYS A 103 -2.63 -1.22 -17.26
C LYS A 103 -2.15 -2.00 -16.04
N PHE A 104 -2.70 -1.70 -14.87
CA PHE A 104 -2.40 -2.47 -13.66
C PHE A 104 -2.76 -3.95 -13.84
N LYS A 105 -3.95 -4.27 -14.36
CA LYS A 105 -4.36 -5.67 -14.57
C LYS A 105 -3.38 -6.43 -15.46
N GLN A 106 -2.92 -5.82 -16.54
CA GLN A 106 -1.93 -6.46 -17.39
C GLN A 106 -0.62 -6.71 -16.65
N LYS A 107 -0.15 -5.72 -15.88
CA LYS A 107 1.05 -5.86 -15.04
C LYS A 107 0.89 -6.96 -13.99
N PHE A 108 -0.23 -6.98 -13.28
CA PHE A 108 -0.54 -7.96 -12.25
C PHE A 108 -0.59 -9.40 -12.79
N ARG A 109 -1.22 -9.62 -13.95
CA ARG A 109 -1.20 -10.93 -14.62
C ARG A 109 0.22 -11.41 -14.91
N ASN A 110 1.09 -10.52 -15.39
CA ASN A 110 2.49 -10.87 -15.66
C ASN A 110 3.28 -11.14 -14.37
N LEU A 111 2.90 -10.54 -13.24
CA LEU A 111 3.54 -10.79 -11.94
C LEU A 111 3.13 -12.15 -11.34
N MET A 112 1.90 -12.61 -11.58
CA MET A 112 1.37 -13.84 -10.97
C MET A 112 1.67 -15.12 -11.78
N TRP A 113 2.00 -15.00 -13.06
CA TRP A 113 2.23 -16.13 -13.96
C TRP A 113 3.67 -16.22 -14.49
N ASN A 114 4.64 -15.66 -13.75
CA ASN A 114 6.07 -15.89 -13.96
C ASN A 114 6.64 -16.76 -12.84
#